data_AF-A0A2E0FHJ3-F1
#
_entry.id   AF-A0A2E0FHJ3-F1
#
_cell.length_a   1.000
_cell.length_b   1.000
_cell.length_c   1.000
_cell.angle_alpha   90.00
_cell.angle_beta   90.00
_cell.angle_gamma   90.00
#
_symmetry.space_group_name_H-M   'P 1'
#
loop_
_entity.id
_entity.type
_entity.pdbx_description
1 polymer ?
#
loop_
_entity_poly.entity_id
_entity_poly.type
_entity_poly.pdbx_seq_one_letter_code
_entity_poly.pdbx_strand_id
1 'polypeptide(L)'
;MYVLAPNNVVQTWPYSIVQLRLDNPETSFPDNIYDPETVSDELLASYNVFPVAPTTAPAYNEQTQRVEEVNPTFDGSTWSEGWQIIALTPEQQQQKTETKAYEVRQERDKLLEKCDWTQLPDTPVDPAAWTTYRQNLRNVPQQAGFPWSVTWPIPPLT
;
A
#
# COMPACT_ATOMS: atom_id res chain seq x y z
N MET A 1 -4.24 13.61 -11.71
CA MET A 1 -2.79 13.79 -11.96
C MET A 1 -2.61 13.94 -13.48
N TYR A 2 -1.60 14.66 -13.96
CA TYR A 2 -1.41 14.87 -15.39
C TYR A 2 -0.08 14.28 -15.86
N VAL A 3 0.02 14.01 -17.15
CA VAL A 3 1.26 13.65 -17.83
C VAL A 3 1.55 14.66 -18.93
N LEU A 4 2.80 15.10 -19.05
CA LEU A 4 3.28 15.81 -20.24
C LEU A 4 3.81 14.76 -21.22
N ALA A 5 3.17 14.64 -22.39
CA ALA A 5 3.50 13.59 -23.35
C ALA A 5 3.38 14.03 -24.82
N PRO A 6 4.34 14.82 -25.35
CA PRO A 6 4.36 15.15 -26.77
C PRO A 6 4.43 13.91 -27.65
N ASN A 7 3.64 13.88 -28.73
CA ASN A 7 3.51 12.72 -29.63
C ASN A 7 3.13 11.42 -28.90
N ASN A 8 2.37 11.52 -27.81
CA ASN A 8 1.99 10.42 -26.94
C ASN A 8 3.18 9.66 -26.31
N VAL A 9 4.33 10.31 -26.15
CA VAL A 9 5.51 9.77 -25.47
C VAL A 9 5.71 10.51 -24.16
N VAL A 10 5.71 9.78 -23.04
CA VAL A 10 5.87 10.38 -21.70
C VAL A 10 7.18 11.16 -21.64
N GLN A 11 7.07 12.47 -21.43
CA GLN A 11 8.19 13.37 -21.18
C GLN A 11 8.31 13.68 -19.69
N THR A 12 7.19 13.89 -18.99
CA THR A 12 7.21 14.18 -17.54
C THR A 12 6.02 13.57 -16.84
N TRP A 13 6.32 12.82 -15.79
CA TRP A 13 5.39 12.19 -14.87
C TRP A 13 6.00 12.17 -13.46
N PRO A 14 5.26 12.57 -12.41
CA PRO A 14 3.95 13.23 -12.45
C PRO A 14 4.07 14.68 -12.97
N TYR A 15 3.05 15.16 -13.66
CA TYR A 15 2.92 16.55 -14.09
C TYR A 15 1.73 17.23 -13.41
N SER A 16 1.81 18.55 -13.24
CA SER A 16 0.79 19.34 -12.56
C SER A 16 0.45 20.60 -13.35
N ILE A 17 -0.74 21.14 -13.13
CA ILE A 17 -1.15 22.44 -13.67
C ILE A 17 -0.22 23.57 -13.19
N VAL A 18 0.31 23.46 -11.97
CA VAL A 18 1.30 24.42 -11.46
C VAL A 18 2.55 24.39 -12.34
N GLN A 19 3.05 23.20 -12.68
CA GLN A 19 4.21 23.05 -13.56
C GLN A 19 3.93 23.60 -14.96
N LEU A 20 2.74 23.35 -15.52
CA LEU A 20 2.32 23.92 -16.81
C LEU A 20 2.47 25.44 -16.84
N ARG A 21 2.05 26.14 -15.78
CA ARG A 21 2.19 27.60 -15.69
C ARG A 21 3.64 28.04 -15.55
N LEU A 22 4.43 27.32 -14.75
CA LEU A 22 5.86 27.61 -14.56
C LEU A 22 6.65 27.46 -15.86
N ASP A 23 6.30 26.47 -16.68
CA ASP A 23 6.94 26.21 -17.97
C ASP A 23 6.48 27.21 -19.06
N ASN A 24 5.39 27.95 -18.83
CA ASN A 24 4.81 28.92 -19.77
C ASN A 24 4.59 30.30 -19.12
N PRO A 25 5.66 31.00 -18.67
CA PRO A 25 5.54 32.24 -17.89
C PRO A 25 4.93 33.41 -18.67
N GLU A 26 5.06 33.42 -20.00
CA GLU A 26 4.50 34.46 -20.89
C GLU A 26 3.06 34.16 -21.34
N THR A 27 2.46 33.06 -20.85
CA THR A 27 1.10 32.66 -21.20
C THR A 27 0.13 33.03 -20.09
N SER A 28 -0.91 33.78 -20.44
CA SER A 28 -2.06 34.00 -19.56
C SER A 28 -3.03 32.83 -19.70
N PHE A 29 -3.13 32.02 -18.65
CA PHE A 29 -4.09 30.91 -18.60
C PHE A 29 -5.45 31.39 -18.08
N PRO A 30 -6.56 30.74 -18.49
CA PRO A 30 -7.89 31.01 -17.92
C PRO A 30 -7.92 30.83 -16.39
N ASP A 31 -8.75 31.62 -15.71
CA ASP A 31 -8.85 31.59 -14.24
C ASP A 31 -9.26 30.22 -13.69
N ASN A 32 -10.05 29.46 -14.45
CA ASN A 32 -10.55 28.15 -14.06
C ASN A 32 -9.55 27.00 -14.29
N ILE A 33 -8.31 27.27 -14.67
CA ILE A 33 -7.32 26.22 -14.95
C ILE A 33 -7.00 25.34 -13.72
N TYR A 34 -7.25 25.84 -12.52
CA TYR A 34 -7.07 25.11 -11.27
C TYR A 34 -8.26 24.28 -10.83
N ASP A 35 -9.41 24.49 -11.46
CA ASP A 35 -10.62 23.78 -11.10
C ASP A 35 -10.64 22.45 -11.87
N PRO A 36 -10.44 21.31 -11.19
CA PRO A 36 -10.39 20.02 -11.86
C PRO A 36 -11.73 19.63 -12.48
N GLU A 37 -12.85 20.26 -12.09
CA GLU A 37 -14.17 19.99 -12.67
C GLU A 37 -14.43 20.82 -13.93
N THR A 38 -13.70 21.92 -14.13
CA THR A 38 -13.96 22.86 -15.24
C THR A 38 -12.76 23.16 -16.12
N VAL A 39 -11.56 22.68 -15.78
CA VAL A 39 -10.39 22.75 -16.64
C VAL A 39 -10.66 22.01 -17.96
N SER A 40 -10.34 22.65 -19.08
CA SER A 40 -10.58 22.08 -20.40
C SER A 40 -9.45 21.11 -20.78
N ASP A 41 -9.79 19.83 -20.94
CA ASP A 41 -8.85 18.82 -21.46
C ASP A 41 -8.34 19.19 -22.87
N GLU A 42 -9.14 19.87 -23.69
CA GLU A 42 -8.71 20.36 -25.01
C GLU A 42 -7.60 21.40 -24.89
N LEU A 43 -7.73 22.32 -23.92
CA LEU A 43 -6.67 23.31 -23.63
C LEU A 43 -5.40 22.60 -23.18
N LEU A 44 -5.50 21.66 -22.22
CA LEU A 44 -4.33 20.92 -21.74
C LEU A 44 -3.67 20.11 -22.85
N ALA A 45 -4.46 19.46 -23.70
CA ALA A 45 -3.98 18.70 -24.85
C ALA A 45 -3.20 19.58 -25.86
N SER A 46 -3.57 20.87 -26.01
CA SER A 46 -2.81 21.81 -26.84
C SER A 46 -1.37 22.05 -26.34
N TYR A 47 -1.11 21.79 -25.05
CA TYR A 47 0.22 21.79 -24.43
C TYR A 47 0.82 20.38 -24.29
N ASN A 48 0.21 19.36 -24.90
CA ASN A 48 0.54 17.94 -24.73
C ASN A 48 0.40 17.45 -23.28
N VAL A 49 -0.45 18.10 -22.48
CA VAL A 49 -0.75 17.71 -21.12
C VAL A 49 -2.06 16.93 -21.12
N PHE A 50 -2.05 15.73 -20.56
CA PHE A 50 -3.21 14.85 -20.55
C PHE A 50 -3.54 14.38 -19.14
N PRO A 51 -4.85 14.27 -18.78
CA PRO A 51 -5.23 13.67 -17.51
C PRO A 51 -4.88 12.19 -17.51
N VAL A 52 -4.39 11.70 -16.37
CA VAL A 52 -4.12 10.27 -16.15
C VAL A 52 -5.21 9.69 -15.27
N ALA A 53 -5.91 8.69 -15.80
CA ALA A 53 -6.93 7.94 -15.09
C ALA A 53 -6.28 7.04 -14.04
N PRO A 54 -6.75 7.07 -12.78
CA PRO A 54 -6.24 6.20 -11.73
C PRO A 54 -6.61 4.75 -12.02
N THR A 55 -5.70 3.82 -11.71
CA THR A 55 -5.96 2.39 -11.85
C THR A 55 -5.70 1.66 -10.54
N THR A 56 -6.35 0.52 -10.34
CA THR A 56 -6.08 -0.31 -9.18
C THR A 56 -4.72 -0.98 -9.32
N ALA A 57 -3.82 -0.75 -8.35
CA ALA A 57 -2.55 -1.45 -8.29
C ALA A 57 -2.78 -2.98 -8.33
N PRO A 58 -1.97 -3.72 -9.11
CA PRO A 58 -2.16 -5.16 -9.27
C PRO A 58 -1.89 -5.90 -7.97
N ALA A 59 -2.63 -6.99 -7.74
CA ALA A 59 -2.34 -7.90 -6.63
C ALA A 59 -0.96 -8.53 -6.82
N TYR A 60 -0.20 -8.65 -5.73
CA TYR A 60 1.15 -9.21 -5.75
C TYR A 60 1.41 -10.03 -4.47
N ASN A 61 2.42 -10.90 -4.53
CA ASN A 61 2.86 -11.65 -3.36
C ASN A 61 3.81 -10.79 -2.52
N GLU A 62 3.35 -10.33 -1.36
CA GLU A 62 4.18 -9.48 -0.49
C GLU A 62 5.48 -10.13 -0.04
N GLN A 63 5.56 -11.47 0.05
CA GLN A 63 6.80 -12.14 0.45
C GLN A 63 7.90 -12.02 -0.61
N THR A 64 7.53 -12.07 -1.88
CA THR A 64 8.49 -12.25 -2.99
C THR A 64 8.50 -11.11 -3.99
N GLN A 65 7.54 -10.20 -3.90
CA GLN A 65 7.32 -9.12 -4.86
C GLN A 65 7.08 -7.79 -4.15
N ARG A 66 7.22 -6.71 -4.93
CA ARG A 66 6.71 -5.38 -4.63
C ARG A 66 6.09 -4.80 -5.89
N VAL A 67 5.24 -3.80 -5.72
CA VAL A 67 4.68 -3.01 -6.81
C VAL A 67 5.29 -1.63 -6.76
N GLU A 68 5.72 -1.14 -7.92
CA GLU A 68 6.18 0.23 -8.11
C GLU A 68 5.28 0.91 -9.16
N GLU A 69 4.94 2.17 -8.90
CA GLU A 69 4.29 3.02 -9.89
C GLU A 69 5.32 3.39 -10.97
N VAL A 70 4.92 3.28 -12.22
CA VAL A 70 5.75 3.60 -13.38
C VAL A 70 5.05 4.62 -14.27
N ASN A 71 5.70 5.02 -15.35
CA ASN A 71 5.09 5.91 -16.33
C ASN A 71 3.71 5.39 -16.77
N PRO A 72 2.73 6.30 -16.94
CA PRO A 72 1.41 5.92 -17.39
C PRO A 72 1.47 5.34 -18.79
N THR A 73 0.46 4.55 -19.13
CA THR A 73 0.33 3.93 -20.45
C THR A 73 -0.79 4.59 -21.22
N PHE A 74 -0.61 4.73 -22.53
CA PHE A 74 -1.60 5.26 -23.45
C PHE A 74 -2.17 4.13 -24.31
N ASP A 75 -3.47 3.90 -24.24
CA ASP A 75 -4.16 2.84 -25.00
C ASP A 75 -4.62 3.25 -26.40
N GLY A 76 -4.28 4.48 -26.82
CA GLY A 76 -4.77 5.10 -28.05
C GLY A 76 -5.92 6.09 -27.83
N SER A 77 -6.50 6.11 -26.64
CA SER A 77 -7.60 7.00 -26.27
C SER A 77 -7.42 7.67 -24.90
N THR A 78 -6.91 6.93 -23.92
CA THR A 78 -6.79 7.37 -22.54
C THR A 78 -5.41 7.07 -21.97
N TRP A 79 -4.94 7.96 -21.10
CA TRP A 79 -3.78 7.72 -20.27
C TRP A 79 -4.23 7.09 -18.95
N SER A 80 -3.58 6.01 -18.55
CA SER A 80 -3.87 5.29 -17.32
C SER A 80 -2.60 5.08 -16.49
N GLU A 81 -2.71 5.15 -15.17
CA GLU A 81 -1.60 4.87 -14.25
C GLU A 81 -0.92 3.53 -14.58
N GLY A 82 0.41 3.54 -14.58
CA GLY A 82 1.22 2.37 -14.85
C GLY A 82 1.70 1.72 -13.55
N TRP A 83 1.62 0.40 -13.48
CA TRP A 83 2.12 -0.38 -12.34
C TRP A 83 3.05 -1.49 -12.81
N GLN A 84 4.14 -1.70 -12.09
CA GLN A 84 5.08 -2.77 -12.35
C GLN A 84 5.24 -3.65 -11.12
N ILE A 85 5.06 -4.97 -11.29
CA ILE A 85 5.41 -5.97 -10.29
C ILE A 85 6.89 -6.30 -10.45
N ILE A 86 7.65 -6.12 -9.37
CA ILE A 86 9.09 -6.37 -9.32
C ILE A 86 9.36 -7.48 -8.33
N ALA A 87 10.13 -8.48 -8.75
CA ALA A 87 10.61 -9.54 -7.88
C ALA A 87 11.66 -9.00 -6.89
N LEU A 88 11.53 -9.38 -5.62
CA LEU A 88 12.50 -9.06 -4.58
C LEU A 88 13.74 -9.94 -4.70
N THR A 89 14.92 -9.38 -4.42
CA THR A 89 16.15 -10.17 -4.28
C THR A 89 16.06 -11.09 -3.05
N PRO A 90 16.86 -12.18 -2.97
CA PRO A 90 16.86 -13.05 -1.80
C PRO A 90 17.07 -12.30 -0.47
N GLU A 91 17.96 -11.30 -0.45
CA GLU A 91 18.24 -10.48 0.74
C GLU A 91 17.02 -9.62 1.13
N GLN A 92 16.34 -9.04 0.14
CA GLN A 92 15.11 -8.28 0.37
C GLN A 92 13.98 -9.17 0.90
N GLN A 93 13.84 -10.39 0.37
CA GLN A 93 12.86 -11.36 0.86
C GLN A 93 13.16 -11.79 2.30
N GLN A 94 14.44 -12.01 2.64
CA GLN A 94 14.85 -12.31 4.00
C GLN A 94 14.52 -11.15 4.95
N GLN A 95 14.95 -9.92 4.62
CA GLN A 95 14.67 -8.74 5.43
C GLN A 95 13.16 -8.56 5.65
N LYS A 96 12.36 -8.73 4.60
CA LYS A 96 10.91 -8.58 4.68
C LYS A 96 10.27 -9.68 5.54
N THR A 97 10.78 -10.90 5.45
CA THR A 97 10.35 -12.02 6.30
C THR A 97 10.72 -11.77 7.77
N GLU A 98 11.90 -11.21 8.06
CA GLU A 98 12.31 -10.86 9.42
C GLU A 98 11.45 -9.74 10.02
N THR A 99 11.17 -8.69 9.24
CA THR A 99 10.25 -7.62 9.64
C THR A 99 8.86 -8.17 9.91
N LYS A 100 8.32 -9.00 9.01
CA LYS A 100 7.00 -9.62 9.20
C LYS A 100 6.96 -10.52 10.44
N ALA A 101 8.02 -11.29 10.68
CA ALA A 101 8.13 -12.11 11.88
C ALA A 101 8.20 -11.27 13.16
N TYR A 102 8.85 -10.12 13.12
CA TYR A 102 8.83 -9.16 14.23
C TYR A 102 7.43 -8.63 14.50
N GLU A 103 6.70 -8.17 13.47
CA GLU A 103 5.31 -7.69 13.59
C GLU A 103 4.39 -8.73 14.21
N VAL A 104 4.45 -9.99 13.75
CA VAL A 104 3.63 -11.06 14.30
C VAL A 104 3.99 -11.33 15.77
N ARG A 105 5.28 -11.30 16.13
CA ARG A 105 5.71 -11.43 17.54
C ARG A 105 5.20 -10.28 18.41
N GLN A 106 5.18 -9.05 17.89
CA GLN A 106 4.61 -7.90 18.60
C GLN A 106 3.11 -8.07 18.85
N GLU A 107 2.33 -8.53 17.87
CA GLU A 107 0.90 -8.79 18.09
C GLU A 107 0.68 -9.93 19.10
N ARG A 108 1.50 -10.98 19.05
CA ARG A 108 1.49 -12.04 20.08
C ARG A 108 1.72 -11.46 21.47
N ASP A 109 2.73 -10.62 21.63
CA ASP A 109 3.10 -10.06 22.93
C ASP A 109 1.99 -9.13 23.47
N LYS A 110 1.37 -8.33 22.60
CA LYS A 110 0.18 -7.52 22.92
C LYS A 110 -1.02 -8.38 23.34
N LEU A 111 -1.26 -9.51 22.68
CA LEU A 111 -2.34 -10.43 23.06
C LEU A 111 -2.06 -11.12 24.40
N LEU A 112 -0.80 -11.46 24.68
CA LEU A 112 -0.38 -11.98 26.00
C LEU A 112 -0.56 -10.93 27.10
N GLU A 113 -0.17 -9.68 26.86
CA GLU A 113 -0.35 -8.58 27.81
C GLU A 113 -1.84 -8.34 28.12
N LYS A 114 -2.69 -8.30 27.09
CA LYS A 114 -4.15 -8.10 27.25
C LYS A 114 -4.84 -9.14 28.12
N CYS A 115 -4.29 -10.35 28.21
CA CYS A 115 -4.84 -11.42 29.03
C CYS A 115 -4.00 -11.72 30.28
N ASP A 116 -3.07 -10.85 30.66
CA ASP A 116 -2.21 -11.08 31.83
C ASP A 116 -3.01 -11.12 33.13
N TRP A 117 -4.03 -10.27 33.24
CA TRP A 117 -4.93 -10.22 34.40
C TRP A 117 -5.57 -11.58 34.72
N THR A 118 -5.88 -12.40 33.71
CA THR A 118 -6.52 -13.73 33.84
C THR A 118 -5.68 -14.77 34.58
N GLN A 119 -4.42 -14.47 34.85
CA GLN A 119 -3.48 -15.36 35.54
C GLN A 119 -3.47 -15.12 37.05
N LEU A 120 -4.17 -14.08 37.54
CA LEU A 120 -4.26 -13.79 38.96
C LEU A 120 -5.21 -14.79 39.66
N PRO A 121 -4.88 -15.27 40.88
CA PRO A 121 -5.69 -16.26 41.60
C PRO A 121 -7.13 -15.84 41.90
N ASP A 122 -7.40 -14.53 41.99
CA ASP A 122 -8.70 -13.97 42.37
C ASP A 122 -9.51 -13.48 41.16
N THR A 123 -9.38 -14.17 40.02
CA THR A 123 -10.10 -13.80 38.79
C THR A 123 -11.32 -14.67 38.53
N PRO A 124 -12.44 -14.09 38.08
CA PRO A 124 -13.68 -14.82 37.84
C PRO A 124 -13.69 -15.50 36.46
N VAL A 125 -12.58 -16.12 36.04
CA VAL A 125 -12.43 -16.77 34.73
C VAL A 125 -11.99 -18.22 34.87
N ASP A 126 -12.12 -19.01 33.81
CA ASP A 126 -11.56 -20.37 33.75
C ASP A 126 -10.03 -20.33 33.55
N PRO A 127 -9.20 -20.64 34.58
CA PRO A 127 -7.75 -20.51 34.49
C PRO A 127 -7.13 -21.51 33.50
N ALA A 128 -7.75 -22.68 33.32
CA ALA A 128 -7.25 -23.71 32.41
C ALA A 128 -7.41 -23.26 30.96
N ALA A 129 -8.59 -22.74 30.59
CA ALA A 129 -8.85 -22.21 29.26
C ALA A 129 -7.90 -21.06 28.90
N TRP A 130 -7.66 -20.13 29.83
CA TRP A 130 -6.74 -19.01 29.62
C TRP A 130 -5.26 -19.45 29.57
N THR A 131 -4.87 -20.47 30.33
CA THR A 131 -3.53 -21.08 30.26
C THR A 131 -3.28 -21.67 28.87
N THR A 132 -4.24 -22.46 28.35
CA THR A 132 -4.17 -23.04 27.00
C THR A 132 -4.09 -21.96 25.93
N TYR A 133 -4.95 -20.92 26.01
CA TYR A 133 -4.93 -19.80 25.08
C TYR A 133 -3.56 -19.09 25.04
N ARG A 134 -2.99 -18.75 26.20
CA ARG A 134 -1.66 -18.12 26.29
C ARG A 134 -0.55 -19.02 25.76
N GLN A 135 -0.63 -20.33 25.98
CA GLN A 135 0.33 -21.26 25.39
C GLN A 135 0.23 -21.29 23.87
N ASN A 136 -0.99 -21.32 23.32
CA ASN A 136 -1.21 -21.28 21.88
C ASN A 136 -0.68 -19.98 21.26
N LEU A 137 -0.83 -18.83 21.94
CA LEU A 137 -0.20 -17.57 21.53
C LEU A 137 1.33 -17.70 21.50
N ARG A 138 1.95 -18.26 22.54
CA ARG A 138 3.41 -18.47 22.57
C ARG A 138 3.91 -19.39 21.47
N ASN A 139 3.06 -20.32 21.02
CA ASN A 139 3.38 -21.26 19.95
C ASN A 139 3.20 -20.69 18.54
N VAL A 140 2.66 -19.46 18.38
CA VAL A 140 2.46 -18.83 17.06
C VAL A 140 3.72 -18.83 16.18
N PRO A 141 4.93 -18.51 16.67
CA PRO A 141 6.14 -18.56 15.84
C PRO A 141 6.58 -19.96 15.38
N GLN A 142 5.96 -21.02 15.90
CA GLN A 142 6.25 -22.41 15.53
C GLN A 142 5.24 -22.96 14.51
N GLN A 143 4.25 -22.16 14.11
CA GLN A 143 3.26 -22.57 13.12
C GLN A 143 3.91 -22.71 11.74
N ALA A 144 3.42 -23.68 10.96
CA ALA A 144 3.81 -23.83 9.56
C ALA A 144 3.38 -22.59 8.76
N GLY A 145 4.29 -22.06 7.94
CA GLY A 145 4.04 -20.84 7.17
C GLY A 145 4.26 -19.54 7.94
N PHE A 146 4.71 -19.59 9.20
CA PHE A 146 5.16 -18.39 9.91
C PHE A 146 6.30 -17.69 9.13
N PRO A 147 6.26 -16.35 8.98
CA PRO A 147 5.29 -15.40 9.55
C PRO A 147 4.15 -14.99 8.59
N TRP A 148 4.08 -15.58 7.40
CA TRP A 148 3.18 -15.16 6.31
C TRP A 148 1.77 -15.77 6.41
N SER A 149 1.65 -16.91 7.07
CA SER A 149 0.38 -17.58 7.36
C SER A 149 0.32 -17.92 8.84
N VAL A 150 -0.54 -17.25 9.59
CA VAL A 150 -0.68 -17.39 11.04
C VAL A 150 -2.13 -17.58 11.40
N THR A 151 -2.42 -18.63 12.17
CA THR A 151 -3.73 -18.85 12.80
C THR A 151 -3.67 -18.40 14.25
N TRP A 152 -4.38 -17.33 14.57
CA TRP A 152 -4.46 -16.84 15.95
C TRP A 152 -5.45 -17.69 16.75
N PRO A 153 -5.11 -18.09 18.00
CA PRO A 153 -6.06 -18.76 18.86
C PRO A 153 -7.23 -17.82 19.19
N ILE A 154 -8.41 -18.39 19.40
CA ILE A 154 -9.60 -17.64 19.81
C ILE A 154 -9.56 -17.48 21.34
N PRO A 155 -9.74 -16.27 21.88
CA PRO A 155 -9.78 -16.09 23.33
C PRO A 155 -10.97 -16.85 23.94
N PRO A 156 -10.81 -17.42 25.14
CA PRO A 156 -11.93 -18.01 25.88
C PRO A 156 -13.03 -16.96 26.12
N LEU A 157 -14.27 -17.43 26.21
CA LEU A 157 -15.35 -16.58 26.68
C LEU A 157 -15.08 -16.20 28.14
N THR A 158 -15.25 -14.92 28.45
CA THR A 158 -15.23 -14.39 29.82
C THR A 158 -16.50 -14.73 30.56
#